data_AF-A0A7C3EV94-F1
#
_entry.id   AF-A0A7C3EV94-F1
#
_cell.length_a   1.000
_cell.length_b   1.000
_cell.length_c   1.000
_cell.angle_alpha   90.00
_cell.angle_beta   90.00
_cell.angle_gamma   90.00
#
_symmetry.space_group_name_H-M   'P 1'
#
loop_
_entity.id
_entity.type
_entity.pdbx_description
1 polymer ?
#
loop_
_entity_poly.entity_id
_entity_poly.type
_entity_poly.pdbx_seq_one_letter_code
_entity_poly.pdbx_strand_id
1 'polypeptide(L)'
;MKNFSLPALLTALVVIAGMSWYLLEQQAEIERLRKQLEARPPSASASQSLVRPQVPAVGGRRPDSARVLTPEQRATLIQALGGPNSSLANPVWFATVPNDPEAQAFQKQLQSAFEEAGWMVKGNAPVRFRMKPGVYVFAADEDPPAYVGTAQEALEKAGIEITQSGRGYREFYRQKKAENPNWVGFEFGEDQTYVIVIGRMPEPTPPAS
;
A
#
# COMPACT_ATOMS: atom_id res chain seq x y z
N MET A 1 -54.08 -3.12 11.39
CA MET A 1 -53.10 -2.04 11.60
C MET A 1 -51.74 -2.68 11.81
N LYS A 2 -50.86 -2.64 10.79
CA LYS A 2 -49.48 -3.15 10.88
C LYS A 2 -48.58 -1.94 11.05
N ASN A 3 -48.00 -1.80 12.24
CA ASN A 3 -47.13 -0.69 12.60
C ASN A 3 -45.76 -0.91 11.93
N PHE A 4 -45.43 -0.05 10.98
CA PHE A 4 -44.10 0.08 10.41
C PHE A 4 -43.18 0.70 11.47
N SER A 5 -42.14 -0.02 11.91
CA SER A 5 -41.09 0.53 12.76
C SER A 5 -40.18 1.43 11.92
N LEU A 6 -40.14 2.72 12.31
CA LEU A 6 -39.49 3.82 11.60
C LEU A 6 -37.95 4.01 11.75
N PRO A 7 -37.12 3.22 12.48
CA PRO A 7 -35.70 3.59 12.61
C PRO A 7 -34.80 3.05 11.48
N ALA A 8 -35.26 2.10 10.66
CA ALA A 8 -34.43 1.47 9.62
C ALA A 8 -34.29 2.30 8.33
N LEU A 9 -35.16 3.28 8.11
CA LEU A 9 -35.19 4.07 6.86
C LEU A 9 -34.30 5.32 6.90
N LEU A 10 -33.92 5.80 8.10
CA LEU A 10 -33.11 7.00 8.25
C LEU A 10 -31.60 6.76 8.07
N THR A 11 -31.08 5.57 8.41
CA THR A 11 -29.67 5.22 8.19
C THR A 11 -29.33 4.96 6.72
N ALA A 12 -30.28 4.46 5.93
CA ALA A 12 -30.08 4.23 4.50
C ALA A 12 -29.95 5.54 3.69
N LEU A 13 -30.63 6.62 4.10
CA LEU A 13 -30.60 7.91 3.41
C LEU A 13 -29.30 8.69 3.63
N VAL A 14 -28.67 8.58 4.80
CA VAL A 14 -27.40 9.28 5.09
C VAL A 14 -26.22 8.69 4.30
N VAL A 15 -26.21 7.36 4.09
CA VAL A 15 -25.17 6.70 3.28
C VAL A 15 -25.32 7.04 1.79
N ILE A 16 -26.55 7.12 1.27
CA ILE A 16 -26.80 7.51 -0.13
C ILE A 16 -26.48 9.00 -0.37
N ALA A 17 -26.77 9.88 0.58
CA ALA A 17 -26.41 11.29 0.49
C ALA A 17 -24.88 11.53 0.53
N GLY A 18 -24.15 10.78 1.37
CA GLY A 18 -22.69 10.83 1.43
C GLY A 18 -22.00 10.29 0.18
N MET A 19 -22.50 9.18 -0.38
CA MET A 19 -22.01 8.64 -1.68
C MET A 19 -22.31 9.59 -2.85
N SER A 20 -23.44 10.30 -2.82
CA SER A 20 -23.79 11.26 -3.87
C SER A 20 -22.90 12.50 -3.84
N TRP A 21 -22.47 12.95 -2.66
CA TRP A 21 -21.48 14.04 -2.53
C TRP A 21 -20.09 13.62 -3.02
N TYR A 22 -19.66 12.38 -2.69
CA TYR A 22 -18.39 11.82 -3.13
C TYR A 22 -18.31 11.59 -4.65
N LEU A 23 -19.43 11.26 -5.31
CA LEU A 23 -19.48 11.08 -6.76
C LEU A 23 -19.46 12.40 -7.55
N LEU A 24 -19.96 13.51 -6.99
CA LEU A 24 -19.89 14.82 -7.65
C LEU A 24 -18.48 15.41 -7.62
N GLU A 25 -17.71 15.17 -6.56
CA GLU A 25 -16.34 15.68 -6.42
C GLU A 25 -15.37 15.00 -7.40
N GLN A 26 -15.61 13.72 -7.74
CA GLN A 26 -14.80 12.96 -8.70
C GLN A 26 -14.91 13.45 -10.16
N GLN A 27 -16.06 13.99 -10.58
CA GLN A 27 -16.25 14.46 -11.95
C GLN A 27 -15.39 15.70 -12.26
N ALA A 28 -15.18 16.59 -11.27
CA ALA A 28 -14.38 17.80 -11.44
C ALA A 28 -12.88 17.47 -11.65
N GLU A 29 -12.40 16.37 -11.08
CA GLU A 29 -11.02 15.92 -11.23
C GLU A 29 -10.76 15.33 -12.62
N ILE A 30 -11.72 14.56 -13.15
CA ILE A 30 -11.66 14.02 -14.52
C ILE A 30 -11.68 15.15 -15.57
N GLU A 31 -12.49 16.19 -15.37
CA GLU A 31 -12.50 17.34 -16.28
C GLU A 31 -11.20 18.16 -16.22
N ARG A 32 -10.58 18.30 -15.04
CA ARG A 32 -9.27 18.95 -14.92
C ARG A 32 -8.18 18.15 -15.62
N LEU A 33 -8.18 16.82 -15.47
CA LEU A 33 -7.24 15.92 -16.15
C LEU A 33 -7.44 15.95 -17.66
N ARG A 34 -8.70 15.98 -18.14
CA ARG A 34 -9.00 16.18 -19.57
C ARG A 34 -8.51 17.52 -20.09
N LYS A 35 -8.81 18.62 -19.40
CA LYS A 35 -8.32 19.96 -19.79
C LYS A 35 -6.79 20.04 -19.81
N GLN A 36 -6.10 19.34 -18.91
CA GLN A 36 -4.63 19.24 -18.93
C GLN A 36 -4.11 18.40 -20.10
N LEU A 37 -4.78 17.31 -20.47
CA LEU A 37 -4.43 16.53 -21.65
C LEU A 37 -4.65 17.33 -22.94
N GLU A 38 -5.70 18.13 -23.00
CA GLU A 38 -6.07 18.91 -24.19
C GLU A 38 -5.25 20.20 -24.34
N ALA A 39 -4.73 20.75 -23.23
CA ALA A 39 -3.83 21.89 -23.23
C ALA A 39 -2.37 21.53 -23.56
N ARG A 40 -2.04 20.26 -23.78
CA ARG A 40 -0.69 19.82 -24.17
C ARG A 40 -0.53 19.92 -25.69
N PRO A 41 0.27 20.88 -26.22
CA PRO A 41 0.46 20.99 -27.66
C PRO A 41 1.24 19.78 -28.23
N PRO A 42 0.91 19.31 -29.44
CA PRO A 42 1.64 18.24 -30.10
C PRO A 42 2.88 18.80 -30.80
N SER A 43 4.07 18.65 -30.21
CA SER A 43 5.38 18.77 -30.86
C SER A 43 6.44 18.26 -29.86
N ALA A 44 7.43 17.42 -30.20
CA ALA A 44 7.92 16.98 -31.49
C ALA A 44 8.47 15.55 -31.35
N SER A 45 8.04 14.66 -32.24
CA SER A 45 8.82 13.50 -32.63
C SER A 45 9.70 13.88 -33.81
N ALA A 46 10.82 13.16 -33.94
CA ALA A 46 11.76 13.12 -35.06
C ALA A 46 12.84 14.22 -35.12
N SER A 47 14.07 13.85 -34.74
CA SER A 47 15.11 13.51 -35.73
C SER A 47 16.44 13.25 -35.04
N GLN A 48 16.92 12.00 -35.05
CA GLN A 48 18.28 11.65 -35.46
C GLN A 48 18.45 10.12 -35.44
N SER A 49 18.37 9.55 -36.64
CA SER A 49 18.83 8.20 -36.97
C SER A 49 20.34 8.19 -37.22
N LEU A 50 20.91 6.97 -37.10
CA LEU A 50 22.25 6.50 -37.51
C LEU A 50 23.32 6.80 -36.43
N VAL A 51 24.00 5.82 -35.82
CA VAL A 51 24.81 4.77 -36.43
C VAL A 51 24.95 3.58 -35.46
N ARG A 52 24.86 2.35 -35.99
CA ARG A 52 25.13 1.10 -35.26
C ARG A 52 26.56 0.67 -35.57
N PRO A 53 27.39 0.39 -34.54
CA PRO A 53 28.32 -0.72 -34.61
C PRO A 53 27.81 -1.88 -33.76
N GLN A 54 28.13 -3.08 -34.21
CA GLN A 54 27.57 -4.35 -33.77
C GLN A 54 28.62 -5.09 -32.91
N VAL A 55 28.15 -5.82 -31.87
CA VAL A 55 28.76 -7.02 -31.20
C VAL A 55 29.83 -6.75 -30.10
N PRO A 56 29.96 -7.54 -29.00
CA PRO A 56 29.30 -8.83 -28.64
C PRO A 56 28.50 -8.87 -27.35
N ALA A 57 27.68 -9.92 -27.25
CA ALA A 57 27.06 -10.41 -26.04
C ALA A 57 28.10 -10.83 -24.99
N VAL A 58 28.15 -10.14 -23.86
CA VAL A 58 28.37 -10.71 -22.51
C VAL A 58 27.68 -9.77 -21.53
N GLY A 59 26.73 -10.28 -20.77
CA GLY A 59 26.07 -9.50 -19.74
C GLY A 59 24.90 -10.30 -19.20
N GLY A 60 25.21 -11.20 -18.28
CA GLY A 60 24.19 -11.92 -17.52
C GLY A 60 23.10 -10.96 -17.06
N ARG A 61 21.86 -11.42 -17.13
CA ARG A 61 20.67 -10.80 -16.55
C ARG A 61 21.04 -10.25 -15.17
N ARG A 62 21.27 -8.93 -15.06
CA ARG A 62 21.57 -8.31 -13.77
C ARG A 62 20.32 -8.39 -12.90
N PRO A 63 20.44 -8.72 -11.60
CA PRO A 63 19.35 -8.67 -10.63
C PRO A 63 19.06 -7.24 -10.15
N ASP A 64 19.15 -6.23 -11.04
CA ASP A 64 19.21 -4.79 -10.69
C ASP A 64 17.84 -4.13 -10.44
N SER A 65 16.80 -4.90 -10.11
CA SER A 65 15.47 -4.33 -9.82
C SER A 65 15.01 -4.53 -8.38
N ALA A 66 15.84 -5.11 -7.50
CA ALA A 66 15.43 -5.31 -6.12
C ALA A 66 15.04 -3.99 -5.45
N ARG A 67 13.89 -3.95 -4.74
CA ARG A 67 13.54 -2.80 -3.92
C ARG A 67 14.57 -2.70 -2.79
N VAL A 68 15.31 -1.60 -2.82
CA VAL A 68 16.30 -1.26 -1.80
C VAL A 68 15.97 0.17 -1.37
N LEU A 69 15.86 0.37 -0.06
CA LEU A 69 15.73 1.71 0.49
C LEU A 69 17.02 2.48 0.20
N THR A 70 16.91 3.59 -0.52
CA THR A 70 18.05 4.49 -0.63
C THR A 70 18.37 5.08 0.76
N PRO A 71 19.61 5.56 0.99
CA PRO A 71 19.95 6.23 2.24
C PRO A 71 19.01 7.40 2.58
N GLU A 72 18.57 8.14 1.57
CA GLU A 72 17.63 9.27 1.72
C GLU A 72 16.23 8.79 2.10
N GLN A 73 15.71 7.74 1.44
CA GLN A 73 14.42 7.15 1.79
C GLN A 73 14.44 6.61 3.21
N ARG A 74 15.54 5.93 3.60
CA ARG A 74 15.73 5.40 4.94
C ARG A 74 15.75 6.51 6.00
N ALA A 75 16.51 7.57 5.77
CA ALA A 75 16.59 8.71 6.69
C ALA A 75 15.22 9.39 6.83
N THR A 76 14.52 9.59 5.72
CA THR A 76 13.17 10.18 5.71
C THR A 76 12.17 9.31 6.46
N LEU A 77 12.23 7.99 6.25
CA LEU A 77 11.39 7.01 6.94
C LEU A 77 11.62 7.11 8.46
N ILE A 78 12.87 7.06 8.91
CA ILE A 78 13.21 7.12 10.35
C ILE A 78 12.75 8.45 10.96
N GLN A 79 12.97 9.57 10.26
CA GLN A 79 12.53 10.88 10.72
C GLN A 79 11.01 10.96 10.85
N ALA A 80 10.26 10.50 9.85
CA ALA A 80 8.81 10.52 9.86
C ALA A 80 8.22 9.57 10.92
N LEU A 81 8.88 8.44 11.16
CA LEU A 81 8.56 7.52 12.24
C LEU A 81 8.85 8.08 13.63
N GLY A 82 9.58 9.19 13.76
CA GLY A 82 9.77 9.95 15.01
C GLY A 82 8.74 11.06 15.26
N GLY A 83 7.61 11.04 14.55
CA GLY A 83 6.55 12.05 14.64
C GLY A 83 5.83 12.16 15.99
N PRO A 84 4.85 13.07 16.12
CA PRO A 84 4.21 13.40 17.40
C PRO A 84 3.41 12.25 18.04
N ASN A 85 2.98 11.26 17.26
CA ASN A 85 2.28 10.07 17.76
C ASN A 85 3.23 8.87 17.93
N SER A 86 4.53 9.10 17.79
CA SER A 86 5.55 8.06 17.90
C SER A 86 6.04 7.89 19.33
N SER A 87 6.10 6.64 19.75
CA SER A 87 6.69 6.24 21.03
C SER A 87 7.68 5.11 20.78
N LEU A 88 8.72 5.02 21.63
CA LEU A 88 9.75 3.98 21.62
C LEU A 88 9.22 2.55 21.91
N ALA A 89 7.90 2.39 21.97
CA ALA A 89 7.21 1.13 22.20
C ALA A 89 6.05 0.91 21.22
N ASN A 90 5.90 1.75 20.20
CA ASN A 90 4.86 1.56 19.19
C ASN A 90 5.12 0.25 18.45
N PRO A 91 4.15 -0.68 18.43
CA PRO A 91 4.37 -1.98 17.82
C PRO A 91 4.29 -1.87 16.28
N VAL A 92 5.03 -2.71 15.57
CA VAL A 92 4.90 -2.92 14.13
C VAL A 92 4.93 -4.42 13.83
N TRP A 93 4.07 -4.85 12.91
CA TRP A 93 4.04 -6.22 12.40
C TRP A 93 4.27 -6.23 10.91
N PHE A 94 5.11 -7.15 10.46
CA PHE A 94 5.32 -7.41 9.04
C PHE A 94 4.70 -8.74 8.64
N ALA A 95 4.23 -8.80 7.40
CA ALA A 95 3.97 -10.06 6.72
C ALA A 95 4.69 -10.07 5.37
N THR A 96 5.25 -11.20 4.96
CA THR A 96 6.04 -11.25 3.71
C THR A 96 5.80 -12.53 2.93
N VAL A 97 5.75 -12.42 1.61
CA VAL A 97 5.65 -13.59 0.72
C VAL A 97 6.84 -14.54 0.93
N PRO A 98 6.59 -15.84 1.18
CA PRO A 98 7.65 -16.80 1.37
C PRO A 98 8.35 -17.10 0.03
N ASN A 99 9.62 -17.49 0.10
CA ASN A 99 10.44 -17.87 -1.07
C ASN A 99 10.69 -16.76 -2.09
N ASP A 100 10.56 -15.49 -1.70
CA ASP A 100 11.00 -14.34 -2.48
C ASP A 100 12.12 -13.61 -1.72
N PRO A 101 13.40 -13.86 -2.07
CA PRO A 101 14.54 -13.23 -1.42
C PRO A 101 14.54 -11.70 -1.51
N GLU A 102 13.97 -11.13 -2.58
CA GLU A 102 13.86 -9.68 -2.75
C GLU A 102 12.89 -9.10 -1.73
N ALA A 103 11.69 -9.69 -1.63
CA ALA A 103 10.68 -9.23 -0.67
C ALA A 103 11.17 -9.38 0.78
N GLN A 104 11.89 -10.47 1.08
CA GLN A 104 12.51 -10.69 2.40
C GLN A 104 13.62 -9.67 2.70
N ALA A 105 14.46 -9.34 1.72
CA ALA A 105 15.50 -8.33 1.89
C ALA A 105 14.90 -6.94 2.11
N PHE A 106 13.84 -6.60 1.36
CA PHE A 106 13.14 -5.33 1.51
C PHE A 106 12.42 -5.23 2.86
N GLN A 107 11.75 -6.30 3.31
CA GLN A 107 11.16 -6.38 4.64
C GLN A 107 12.19 -6.12 5.74
N LYS A 108 13.37 -6.73 5.67
CA LYS A 108 14.45 -6.51 6.65
C LYS A 108 14.93 -5.06 6.68
N GLN A 109 15.05 -4.42 5.53
CA GLN A 109 15.45 -3.01 5.47
C GLN A 109 14.43 -2.09 6.14
N LEU A 110 13.13 -2.32 5.88
CA LEU A 110 12.05 -1.61 6.56
C LEU A 110 12.08 -1.89 8.06
N GLN A 111 12.18 -3.16 8.46
CA GLN A 111 12.27 -3.56 9.86
C GLN A 111 13.38 -2.81 10.59
N SER A 112 14.60 -2.79 10.05
CA SER A 112 15.72 -2.10 10.67
C SER A 112 15.51 -0.58 10.75
N ALA A 113 14.81 0.03 9.79
CA ALA A 113 14.46 1.45 9.88
C ALA A 113 13.40 1.73 10.97
N PHE A 114 12.42 0.85 11.13
CA PHE A 114 11.44 0.93 12.22
C PHE A 114 12.11 0.77 13.59
N GLU A 115 12.98 -0.23 13.75
CA GLU A 115 13.75 -0.46 14.98
C GLU A 115 14.65 0.74 15.32
N GLU A 116 15.34 1.33 14.33
CA GLU A 116 16.17 2.52 14.54
C GLU A 116 15.34 3.75 14.95
N ALA A 117 14.11 3.86 14.45
CA ALA A 117 13.16 4.87 14.91
C ALA A 117 12.55 4.56 16.29
N GLY A 118 12.95 3.46 16.94
CA GLY A 118 12.49 3.04 18.26
C GLY A 118 11.17 2.26 18.26
N TRP A 119 10.67 1.82 17.10
CA TRP A 119 9.46 1.01 17.05
C TRP A 119 9.74 -0.44 17.43
N MET A 120 8.76 -1.10 18.05
CA MET A 120 8.86 -2.47 18.52
C MET A 120 8.34 -3.44 17.45
N VAL A 121 9.24 -4.17 16.80
CA VAL A 121 8.85 -5.21 15.84
C VAL A 121 8.30 -6.40 16.62
N LYS A 122 6.98 -6.61 16.54
CA LYS A 122 6.27 -7.65 17.29
C LYS A 122 6.19 -8.97 16.54
N GLY A 123 6.36 -8.99 15.22
CA GLY A 123 6.39 -10.24 14.47
C GLY A 123 6.52 -10.09 12.96
N ASN A 124 7.02 -11.16 12.35
CA ASN A 124 7.15 -11.32 10.90
C ASN A 124 6.43 -12.61 10.49
N ALA A 125 5.28 -12.50 9.84
CA ALA A 125 4.46 -13.64 9.44
C ALA A 125 4.65 -13.98 7.95
N PRO A 126 4.67 -15.27 7.55
CA PRO A 126 4.69 -15.65 6.14
C PRO A 126 3.31 -15.43 5.51
N VAL A 127 3.29 -14.86 4.29
CA VAL A 127 2.07 -14.75 3.50
C VAL A 127 1.76 -16.06 2.80
N ARG A 128 0.68 -16.73 3.21
CA ARG A 128 0.36 -18.10 2.75
C ARG A 128 -0.53 -18.16 1.51
N PHE A 129 -0.73 -17.04 0.82
CA PHE A 129 -1.56 -16.95 -0.37
C PHE A 129 -0.95 -16.03 -1.42
N ARG A 130 -1.44 -16.13 -2.65
CA ARG A 130 -0.93 -15.32 -3.75
C ARG A 130 -1.47 -13.90 -3.63
N MET A 131 -0.60 -12.97 -3.24
CA MET A 131 -0.89 -11.54 -3.24
C MET A 131 -0.45 -10.90 -4.57
N LYS A 132 -1.09 -9.78 -4.91
CA LYS A 132 -0.59 -8.89 -5.97
C LYS A 132 0.77 -8.30 -5.56
N PRO A 133 1.63 -7.91 -6.52
CA PRO A 133 2.88 -7.24 -6.22
C PRO A 133 2.66 -5.90 -5.50
N GLY A 134 3.58 -5.52 -4.61
CA GLY A 134 3.52 -4.22 -3.93
C GLY A 134 3.69 -4.26 -2.41
N VAL A 135 3.39 -3.13 -1.77
CA VAL A 135 3.37 -2.94 -0.31
C VAL A 135 1.95 -2.63 0.12
N TYR A 136 1.48 -3.28 1.19
CA TYR A 136 0.12 -3.13 1.70
C TYR A 136 0.14 -2.76 3.17
N VAL A 137 -0.83 -1.97 3.61
CA VAL A 137 -1.00 -1.63 5.04
C VAL A 137 -2.44 -1.92 5.44
N PHE A 138 -2.65 -2.89 6.32
CA PHE A 138 -3.99 -3.21 6.82
C PHE A 138 -4.05 -2.93 8.31
N ALA A 139 -4.98 -2.05 8.71
CA ALA A 139 -5.35 -1.84 10.09
C ALA A 139 -6.42 -2.84 10.51
N ALA A 140 -6.29 -3.36 11.73
CA ALA A 140 -7.17 -4.39 12.25
C ALA A 140 -8.60 -3.85 12.44
N ASP A 141 -8.71 -2.63 12.97
CA ASP A 141 -9.97 -1.97 13.33
C ASP A 141 -10.24 -0.77 12.41
N GLU A 142 -11.50 -0.32 12.34
CA GLU A 142 -11.92 0.86 11.55
C GLU A 142 -11.28 2.15 12.08
N ASP A 143 -11.18 2.25 13.40
CA ASP A 143 -10.57 3.34 14.14
C ASP A 143 -9.27 2.85 14.82
N PRO A 144 -8.16 2.70 14.06
CA PRO A 144 -6.91 2.24 14.63
C PRO A 144 -6.25 3.32 15.52
N PRO A 145 -5.35 2.91 16.43
CA PRO A 145 -4.52 3.86 17.16
C PRO A 145 -3.76 4.82 16.22
N ALA A 146 -3.55 6.06 16.65
CA ALA A 146 -2.94 7.11 15.82
C ALA A 146 -1.57 6.75 15.23
N TYR A 147 -0.79 5.93 15.93
CA TYR A 147 0.51 5.46 15.42
C TYR A 147 0.38 4.65 14.12
N VAL A 148 -0.74 3.97 13.86
CA VAL A 148 -0.93 3.25 12.59
C VAL A 148 -0.92 4.23 11.41
N GLY A 149 -1.57 5.39 11.56
CA GLY A 149 -1.51 6.48 10.59
C GLY A 149 -0.09 7.02 10.42
N THR A 150 0.66 7.16 11.53
CA THR A 150 2.07 7.58 11.48
C THR A 150 2.95 6.61 10.70
N ALA A 151 2.75 5.30 10.85
CA ALA A 151 3.49 4.31 10.08
C ALA A 151 3.16 4.39 8.58
N GLN A 152 1.89 4.59 8.22
CA GLN A 152 1.47 4.77 6.83
C GLN A 152 2.08 6.04 6.22
N GLU A 153 1.91 7.18 6.89
CA GLU A 153 2.46 8.46 6.42
C GLU A 153 3.99 8.42 6.29
N ALA A 154 4.69 7.70 7.16
CA ALA A 154 6.14 7.59 7.12
C ALA A 154 6.62 6.81 5.88
N LEU A 155 5.91 5.73 5.50
CA LEU A 155 6.19 5.01 4.26
C LEU A 155 5.97 5.91 3.04
N GLU A 156 4.85 6.62 3.00
CA GLU A 156 4.51 7.53 1.90
C GLU A 156 5.52 8.68 1.77
N LYS A 157 5.90 9.32 2.89
CA LYS A 157 6.92 10.39 2.91
C LYS A 157 8.30 9.91 2.46
N ALA A 158 8.64 8.66 2.76
CA ALA A 158 9.86 8.03 2.28
C ALA A 158 9.79 7.63 0.79
N GLY A 159 8.71 7.95 0.08
CA GLY A 159 8.52 7.60 -1.33
C GLY A 159 8.28 6.12 -1.57
N ILE A 160 7.83 5.38 -0.54
CA ILE A 160 7.46 3.97 -0.66
C ILE A 160 5.99 3.93 -1.04
N GLU A 161 5.71 3.47 -2.27
CA GLU A 161 4.34 3.36 -2.77
C GLU A 161 3.56 2.25 -2.04
N ILE A 162 2.46 2.64 -1.40
CA ILE A 162 1.51 1.71 -0.80
C ILE A 162 0.47 1.36 -1.86
N THR A 163 0.52 0.12 -2.34
CA THR A 163 -0.37 -0.40 -3.38
C THR A 163 -1.83 -0.45 -2.91
N GLN A 164 -2.04 -0.75 -1.63
CA GLN A 164 -3.36 -0.65 -1.01
C GLN A 164 -3.24 -0.53 0.50
N SER A 165 -4.03 0.38 1.06
CA SER A 165 -4.28 0.48 2.50
C SER A 165 -5.73 0.17 2.82
N GLY A 166 -6.02 -0.37 4.00
CA GLY A 166 -7.39 -0.64 4.46
C GLY A 166 -7.52 -0.63 5.98
N ARG A 167 -8.74 -0.40 6.47
CA ARG A 167 -9.11 -0.45 7.89
C ARG A 167 -10.21 -1.48 8.12
N GLY A 168 -10.46 -1.83 9.39
CA GLY A 168 -11.49 -2.81 9.77
C GLY A 168 -11.25 -4.22 9.26
N TYR A 169 -10.00 -4.58 8.99
CA TYR A 169 -9.67 -5.87 8.37
C TYR A 169 -10.13 -7.07 9.22
N ARG A 170 -10.10 -6.95 10.55
CA ARG A 170 -10.47 -8.04 11.46
C ARG A 170 -11.95 -8.44 11.28
N GLU A 171 -12.85 -7.46 11.18
CA GLU A 171 -14.27 -7.73 10.90
C GLU A 171 -14.48 -8.25 9.47
N PHE A 172 -13.78 -7.67 8.50
CA PHE A 172 -13.82 -8.13 7.12
C PHE A 172 -13.39 -9.61 7.01
N TYR A 173 -12.32 -10.01 7.69
CA TYR A 173 -11.85 -11.40 7.74
C TYR A 173 -12.93 -12.33 8.30
N ARG A 174 -13.56 -11.94 9.43
CA ARG A 174 -14.64 -12.72 10.05
C ARG A 174 -15.84 -12.90 9.12
N GLN A 175 -16.31 -11.83 8.49
CA GLN A 175 -17.42 -11.91 7.52
C GLN A 175 -17.05 -12.82 6.34
N LYS A 176 -15.86 -12.65 5.76
CA LYS A 176 -15.41 -13.48 4.63
C LYS A 176 -15.30 -14.95 4.99
N LYS A 177 -14.85 -15.27 6.19
CA LYS A 177 -14.79 -16.65 6.69
C LYS A 177 -16.18 -17.24 6.97
N ALA A 178 -17.12 -16.44 7.49
CA ALA A 178 -18.50 -16.87 7.69
C ALA A 178 -19.22 -17.14 6.35
N GLU A 179 -18.97 -16.30 5.34
CA GLU A 179 -19.49 -16.48 3.98
C GLU A 179 -18.84 -17.66 3.25
N ASN A 180 -17.52 -17.81 3.40
CA ASN A 180 -16.74 -18.85 2.74
C ASN A 180 -15.62 -19.34 3.67
N PRO A 181 -15.79 -20.51 4.32
CA PRO A 181 -14.78 -21.08 5.21
C PRO A 181 -13.42 -21.34 4.53
N ASN A 182 -13.43 -21.56 3.21
CA ASN A 182 -12.24 -21.80 2.40
C ASN A 182 -11.55 -20.51 1.92
N TRP A 183 -12.12 -19.34 2.20
CA TRP A 183 -11.47 -18.07 1.89
C TRP A 183 -10.15 -17.95 2.65
N VAL A 184 -9.12 -17.42 1.98
CA VAL A 184 -7.77 -17.31 2.53
C VAL A 184 -7.38 -15.84 2.64
N GLY A 185 -7.00 -15.43 3.85
CA GLY A 185 -6.53 -14.09 4.18
C GLY A 185 -5.57 -14.16 5.37
N PHE A 186 -5.27 -13.01 5.98
CA PHE A 186 -4.45 -12.96 7.18
C PHE A 186 -5.32 -12.87 8.42
N GLU A 187 -5.16 -13.78 9.36
CA GLU A 187 -5.81 -13.62 10.66
C GLU A 187 -4.96 -12.71 11.53
N PHE A 188 -5.60 -11.68 12.10
CA PHE A 188 -4.97 -10.78 13.05
C PHE A 188 -4.90 -11.41 14.43
N GLY A 189 -3.75 -11.28 15.09
CA GLY A 189 -3.67 -11.51 16.53
C GLY A 189 -4.56 -10.54 17.32
N GLU A 190 -4.84 -10.87 18.59
CA GLU A 190 -5.65 -10.03 19.47
C GLU A 190 -4.99 -8.66 19.74
N ASP A 191 -3.66 -8.64 19.87
CA ASP A 191 -2.85 -7.44 20.12
C ASP A 191 -2.39 -6.75 18.83
N GLN A 192 -2.59 -7.37 17.67
CA GLN A 192 -2.14 -6.87 16.39
C GLN A 192 -3.06 -5.74 15.93
N THR A 193 -2.54 -4.52 15.87
CA THR A 193 -3.34 -3.33 15.49
C THR A 193 -3.24 -3.01 14.01
N TYR A 194 -2.14 -3.40 13.36
CA TYR A 194 -1.97 -3.32 11.91
C TYR A 194 -0.89 -4.30 11.42
N VAL A 195 -0.77 -4.45 10.10
CA VAL A 195 0.31 -5.19 9.46
C VAL A 195 0.77 -4.47 8.20
N ILE A 196 2.09 -4.43 7.99
CA ILE A 196 2.71 -4.04 6.72
C ILE A 196 3.00 -5.33 5.95
N VAL A 197 2.33 -5.53 4.82
CA VAL A 197 2.52 -6.72 3.98
C VAL A 197 3.43 -6.39 2.81
N ILE A 198 4.52 -7.13 2.70
CA ILE A 198 5.49 -7.05 1.61
C ILE A 198 5.18 -8.14 0.61
N GLY A 199 4.56 -7.74 -0.51
CA GLY A 199 4.33 -8.58 -1.67
C GLY A 199 5.57 -8.71 -2.54
N ARG A 200 5.44 -9.44 -3.64
CA ARG A 200 6.49 -9.54 -4.67
C ARG A 200 6.75 -8.16 -5.30
N MET A 201 7.90 -8.02 -5.93
CA MET A 201 8.24 -6.84 -6.71
C MET A 201 7.24 -6.60 -7.87
N PRO A 202 6.76 -5.35 -8.08
CA PRO A 202 5.97 -5.01 -9.26
C PRO A 202 6.72 -5.29 -10.56
N GLU A 203 6.03 -5.81 -11.57
CA GLU A 203 6.61 -5.94 -12.90
C GLU A 203 6.77 -4.55 -13.54
N PRO A 204 7.88 -4.28 -14.25
CA PRO A 204 8.01 -3.03 -15.01
C PRO A 204 6.86 -2.95 -16.01
N THR A 205 6.10 -1.85 -15.99
CA THR A 205 5.07 -1.62 -17.02
C THR A 205 5.77 -1.57 -18.39
N PRO A 206 5.36 -2.39 -19.38
CA PRO A 206 5.92 -2.29 -20.72
C PRO A 206 5.70 -0.87 -21.26
N PRO A 207 6.64 -0.29 -22.03
CA PRO A 207 6.40 0.99 -22.67
C PRO A 207 5.15 0.88 -23.54
N ALA A 208 4.25 1.87 -23.43
CA ALA A 208 3.07 1.96 -24.27
C ALA A 208 3.50 1.87 -25.74
N SER A 209 2.94 0.88 -26.45
CA SER A 209 3.18 0.69 -27.90
C SER A 209 2.46 1.75 -28.72
#